data_AF-A0A9D4BDE4-F1
#
_entry.id   AF-A0A9D4BDE4-F1
#
_cell.length_a   1.000
_cell.length_b   1.000
_cell.length_c   1.000
_cell.angle_alpha   90.00
_cell.angle_beta   90.00
_cell.angle_gamma   90.00
#
_symmetry.space_group_name_H-M   'P 1'
#
loop_
_entity.id
_entity.type
_entity.pdbx_description
1 polymer ?
#
loop_
_entity_poly.entity_id
_entity_poly.type
_entity_poly.pdbx_seq_one_letter_code
_entity_poly.pdbx_strand_id
1 'polypeptide(L)'
;MRESDTRELPVYGSHMSTASFHTGSRCPRKKLMPSRSNEDIKHRKVTCHFCEGEHFATNCYKTTNDRVQIVKQNKLCFNCLSNSHQVSLCKSTDVATVSENIIPPSVSRGIRALP
;
A
#
# COMPACT_ATOMS: atom_id res chain seq x y z
N MET A 1 16.68 62.39 -48.53
CA MET A 1 16.21 62.75 -47.17
C MET A 1 15.44 61.54 -46.66
N ARG A 2 16.08 60.78 -45.75
CA ARG A 2 15.60 60.56 -44.36
C ARG A 2 14.46 59.52 -44.31
N GLU A 3 14.49 58.44 -43.54
CA GLU A 3 15.32 57.99 -42.43
C GLU A 3 15.24 56.46 -42.39
N SER A 4 16.36 55.80 -42.09
CA SER A 4 16.43 54.37 -41.80
C SER A 4 15.99 54.16 -40.37
N ASP A 5 14.81 53.60 -40.15
CA ASP A 5 14.31 53.31 -38.81
C ASP A 5 14.95 52.03 -38.25
N THR A 6 15.61 52.23 -37.12
CA THR A 6 16.42 51.29 -36.37
C THR A 6 15.57 50.23 -35.67
N ARG A 7 16.18 49.05 -35.56
CA ARG A 7 15.94 47.95 -34.61
C ARG A 7 15.48 48.47 -33.25
N GLU A 8 14.58 47.79 -32.53
CA GLU A 8 14.94 46.75 -31.55
C GLU A 8 13.76 45.78 -31.34
N LEU A 9 13.98 44.47 -31.53
CA LEU A 9 13.08 43.44 -31.02
C LEU A 9 13.42 43.17 -29.54
N PRO A 10 12.43 43.01 -28.65
CA PRO A 10 12.69 42.73 -27.24
C PRO A 10 13.44 41.41 -27.09
N VAL A 11 14.61 41.50 -26.46
CA VAL A 11 15.45 40.41 -25.99
C VAL A 11 14.59 39.49 -25.11
N TYR A 12 14.19 38.32 -25.63
CA TYR A 12 13.60 37.24 -24.84
C TYR A 12 14.71 36.57 -24.01
N GLY A 13 15.24 37.33 -23.06
CA GLY A 13 16.17 36.90 -22.05
C GLY A 13 15.39 36.61 -20.77
N SER A 14 14.84 35.42 -20.65
CA SER A 14 14.42 34.90 -19.35
C SER A 14 14.87 33.45 -19.30
N HIS A 15 16.01 33.30 -18.62
CA HIS A 15 16.67 32.06 -18.26
C HIS A 15 15.67 30.93 -18.07
N MET A 16 15.77 29.89 -18.91
CA MET A 16 15.20 28.60 -18.55
C MET A 16 15.90 28.16 -17.26
N SER A 17 15.19 28.15 -16.13
CA SER A 17 15.68 27.52 -14.91
C SER A 17 15.79 26.02 -15.19
N THR A 18 16.97 25.58 -15.61
CA THR A 18 17.27 24.15 -15.67
C THR A 18 17.36 23.66 -14.23
N ALA A 19 16.40 22.81 -13.84
CA ALA A 19 16.44 22.15 -12.54
C ALA A 19 17.71 21.29 -12.48
N SER A 20 18.57 21.58 -11.50
CA SER A 20 19.73 20.74 -11.19
C SER A 20 19.23 19.54 -10.39
N PHE A 21 19.21 18.35 -11.00
CA PHE A 21 18.93 17.11 -10.28
C PHE A 21 20.15 16.76 -9.44
N HIS A 22 20.08 17.05 -8.14
CA HIS A 22 21.04 16.51 -7.18
C HIS A 22 20.83 15.00 -7.07
N THR A 23 21.64 14.20 -7.79
CA THR A 23 21.80 12.75 -7.55
C THR A 23 22.62 12.51 -6.27
N GLY A 24 22.21 13.16 -5.18
CA GLY A 24 22.74 12.93 -3.85
C GLY A 24 21.99 11.79 -3.18
N SER A 25 22.15 10.57 -3.69
CA SER A 25 21.66 9.35 -3.03
C SER A 25 22.47 9.10 -1.75
N ARG A 26 22.18 9.85 -0.68
CA ARG A 26 22.59 9.48 0.68
C ARG A 26 21.39 8.91 1.39
N CYS A 27 21.10 7.64 1.10
CA CYS A 27 20.25 6.84 1.98
C CYS A 27 20.82 6.93 3.40
N PRO A 28 20.03 7.32 4.41
CA PRO A 28 20.45 7.27 5.80
C PRO A 28 20.95 5.85 6.08
N ARG A 29 22.21 5.78 6.55
CA ARG A 29 22.89 4.56 6.98
C ARG A 29 21.89 3.73 7.80
N LYS A 30 21.50 2.57 7.26
CA LYS A 30 20.64 1.61 7.96
C LYS A 30 21.28 1.39 9.32
N LYS A 31 20.64 1.85 10.41
CA LYS A 31 21.07 1.48 11.76
C LYS A 31 21.07 -0.05 11.76
N LEU A 32 22.23 -0.66 11.95
CA LEU A 32 22.34 -2.10 12.15
C LEU A 32 21.40 -2.43 13.30
N MET A 33 20.29 -3.09 12.99
CA MET A 33 19.43 -3.66 14.02
C MET A 33 20.28 -4.70 14.76
N PRO A 34 20.23 -4.73 16.10
CA PRO A 34 20.93 -5.77 16.85
C PRO A 34 20.42 -7.13 16.38
N SER A 35 21.34 -7.93 15.84
CA SER A 35 21.10 -9.33 15.50
C SER A 35 20.65 -10.06 16.75
N ARG A 36 19.35 -10.37 16.83
CA ARG A 36 18.84 -11.26 17.87
C ARG A 36 19.55 -12.60 17.73
N SER A 37 20.15 -13.07 18.83
CA SER A 37 20.75 -14.39 18.94
C SER A 37 19.76 -15.48 18.51
N ASN A 38 20.23 -16.45 17.72
CA ASN A 38 19.45 -17.57 17.21
C ASN A 38 18.83 -18.46 18.32
N GLU A 39 19.33 -18.34 19.55
CA GLU A 39 18.89 -19.13 20.71
C GLU A 39 17.56 -18.64 21.32
N ASP A 40 17.13 -17.39 21.06
CA ASP A 40 15.83 -16.86 21.50
C ASP A 40 14.65 -17.24 20.56
N ILE A 41 14.95 -17.92 19.44
CA ILE A 41 13.99 -18.24 18.38
C ILE A 41 13.36 -19.64 18.57
N LYS A 42 14.00 -20.52 19.34
CA LYS A 42 13.65 -21.95 19.41
C LYS A 42 12.34 -22.31 20.12
N HIS A 43 11.64 -21.36 20.76
CA HIS A 43 10.44 -21.67 21.55
C HIS A 43 9.23 -20.77 21.30
N ARG A 44 9.21 -19.94 20.25
CA ARG A 44 7.97 -19.25 19.88
C ARG A 44 7.05 -20.24 19.20
N LYS A 45 6.24 -20.92 20.01
CA LYS A 45 5.11 -21.72 19.52
C LYS A 45 4.27 -20.82 18.61
N VAL A 46 4.25 -21.14 17.33
CA VAL A 46 3.40 -20.44 16.37
C VAL A 46 1.98 -20.93 16.58
N THR A 47 1.13 -20.08 17.12
CA THR A 47 -0.29 -20.34 17.28
C THR A 47 -1.08 -19.65 16.17
N CYS A 48 -2.04 -20.35 15.60
CA CYS A 48 -2.89 -19.83 14.56
C CYS A 48 -3.92 -18.85 15.14
N HIS A 49 -3.96 -17.62 14.63
CA HIS A 49 -4.92 -16.60 15.07
C HIS A 49 -6.40 -16.93 14.75
N PHE A 50 -6.67 -17.92 13.90
CA PHE A 50 -8.04 -18.27 13.46
C PHE A 50 -8.66 -19.43 14.23
N CYS A 51 -7.84 -20.37 14.71
CA CYS A 51 -8.35 -21.58 15.35
C CYS A 51 -7.48 -22.06 16.52
N GLU A 52 -6.54 -21.23 16.97
CA GLU A 52 -5.68 -21.45 18.15
C GLU A 52 -4.80 -22.71 18.09
N GLY A 53 -4.74 -23.38 16.93
CA GLY A 53 -3.92 -24.57 16.72
C GLY A 53 -2.44 -24.23 16.47
N GLU A 54 -1.58 -25.23 16.62
CA GLU A 54 -0.13 -25.11 16.40
C GLU A 54 0.21 -25.22 14.90
N HIS A 55 -0.10 -24.18 14.13
CA HIS A 55 0.24 -24.07 12.71
C HIS A 55 0.26 -22.61 12.23
N PHE A 56 0.90 -22.38 11.08
CA PHE A 56 0.84 -21.09 10.38
C PHE A 56 -0.54 -20.84 9.77
N ALA A 57 -0.97 -19.58 9.70
CA ALA A 57 -2.23 -19.16 9.09
C ALA A 57 -2.46 -19.71 7.66
N THR A 58 -1.39 -19.96 6.91
CA THR A 58 -1.46 -20.56 5.56
C THR A 58 -2.00 -21.99 5.58
N ASN A 59 -1.68 -22.77 6.60
CA ASN A 59 -2.09 -24.17 6.76
C ASN A 59 -3.35 -24.35 7.60
N CYS A 60 -4.10 -23.27 7.87
CA CYS A 60 -5.30 -23.34 8.67
C CYS A 60 -6.48 -23.94 7.89
N TYR A 61 -7.15 -24.92 8.48
CA TYR A 61 -8.33 -25.57 7.92
C TYR A 61 -9.55 -24.65 7.77
N LYS A 62 -9.56 -23.49 8.44
CA LYS A 62 -10.64 -22.50 8.34
C LYS A 62 -10.70 -21.93 6.94
N THR A 63 -11.91 -21.89 6.38
CA THR A 63 -12.15 -21.32 5.05
C THR A 63 -11.94 -19.80 5.07
N THR A 64 -11.79 -19.19 3.89
CA THR A 64 -11.65 -17.72 3.77
C THR A 64 -12.82 -16.98 4.43
N ASN A 65 -14.05 -17.48 4.27
CA ASN A 65 -15.23 -16.88 4.88
C ASN A 65 -15.17 -16.95 6.41
N ASP A 66 -14.76 -18.10 6.96
CA ASP A 66 -14.60 -18.26 8.41
C ASP A 66 -13.55 -17.28 8.94
N ARG A 67 -12.41 -17.16 8.25
CA ARG A 67 -11.33 -16.23 8.62
C ARG A 67 -11.83 -14.78 8.66
N VAL A 68 -12.61 -14.36 7.67
CA VAL A 68 -13.22 -13.03 7.63
C VAL A 68 -14.21 -12.84 8.79
N GLN A 69 -15.03 -13.84 9.10
CA GLN A 69 -15.97 -13.77 10.23
C GLN A 69 -15.23 -13.66 11.56
N ILE A 70 -14.17 -14.44 11.77
CA ILE A 70 -13.36 -14.40 13.00
C ILE A 70 -12.74 -13.01 13.19
N VAL A 71 -12.14 -12.44 12.14
CA VAL A 71 -11.54 -11.09 12.20
C VAL A 71 -12.60 -10.04 12.55
N LYS A 72 -13.80 -10.15 11.97
CA LYS A 72 -14.93 -9.25 12.28
C LYS A 72 -15.44 -9.42 13.72
N GLN A 73 -15.65 -10.65 14.17
CA GLN A 73 -16.14 -10.98 15.51
C GLN A 73 -15.16 -10.50 16.59
N ASN A 74 -13.88 -10.76 16.40
CA ASN A 74 -12.82 -10.41 17.34
C ASN A 74 -12.31 -8.97 17.17
N LYS A 75 -12.91 -8.19 16.26
CA LYS A 75 -12.53 -6.80 15.93
C LYS A 75 -11.03 -6.66 15.67
N LEU A 76 -10.45 -7.61 14.96
CA LEU A 76 -9.03 -7.62 14.61
C LEU A 76 -8.80 -6.75 13.37
N CYS A 77 -7.61 -6.17 13.28
CA CYS A 77 -7.14 -5.52 12.07
C CYS A 77 -7.02 -6.56 10.95
N PHE A 78 -7.66 -6.32 9.80
CA PHE A 78 -7.55 -7.21 8.64
C PHE A 78 -6.12 -7.31 8.09
N ASN A 79 -5.25 -6.36 8.40
CA ASN A 79 -3.89 -6.36 7.90
C ASN A 79 -2.93 -7.15 8.79
N CYS A 80 -2.92 -6.84 10.09
CA CYS A 80 -1.93 -7.40 11.03
C CYS A 80 -2.52 -8.29 12.12
N LEU A 81 -3.84 -8.57 12.08
CA LEU A 81 -4.58 -9.38 13.05
C LEU A 81 -4.47 -8.91 14.52
N SER A 82 -4.13 -7.64 14.74
CA SER A 82 -4.10 -7.02 16.07
C SER A 82 -5.45 -6.42 16.43
N ASN A 83 -5.85 -6.50 17.70
CA ASN A 83 -7.05 -5.87 18.25
C ASN A 83 -6.86 -4.39 18.64
N SER A 84 -5.65 -3.84 18.47
CA SER A 84 -5.31 -2.48 18.94
C SER A 84 -5.80 -1.36 18.02
N HIS A 85 -6.01 -1.66 16.74
CA HIS A 85 -6.33 -0.66 15.73
C HIS A 85 -7.17 -1.25 14.60
N GLN A 86 -7.83 -0.36 13.85
CA GLN A 86 -8.49 -0.70 12.60
C GLN A 86 -7.52 -0.59 11.42
N VAL A 87 -7.87 -1.19 10.29
CA VAL A 87 -7.05 -1.20 9.07
C VAL A 87 -6.64 0.20 8.63
N SER A 88 -7.53 1.18 8.77
CA SER A 88 -7.27 2.60 8.44
C SER A 88 -6.14 3.24 9.26
N LEU A 89 -5.86 2.70 10.45
CA LEU A 89 -4.82 3.17 11.36
C LEU A 89 -3.64 2.17 11.43
N CYS A 90 -3.62 1.16 10.55
CA CYS A 90 -2.58 0.16 10.53
C CYS A 90 -1.28 0.76 9.99
N LYS A 91 -0.22 0.66 10.79
CA LYS A 91 1.14 1.10 10.41
C LYS A 91 1.95 -0.02 9.75
N SER A 92 1.41 -1.23 9.64
CA SER A 92 2.07 -2.32 8.93
C SER A 92 2.05 -2.03 7.43
N THR A 93 3.23 -1.95 6.83
CA THR A 93 3.44 -1.68 5.40
C THR A 93 3.23 -2.91 4.52
N ASP A 94 2.98 -4.07 5.11
CA ASP A 94 2.59 -5.27 4.37
C ASP A 94 1.17 -5.06 3.88
N VAL A 95 1.01 -4.56 2.67
CA VAL A 95 -0.29 -4.46 2.02
C VAL A 95 -0.64 -5.86 1.52
N ALA A 96 -1.67 -6.48 2.10
CA ALA A 96 -2.31 -7.61 1.47
C ALA A 96 -2.92 -7.13 0.13
N THR A 97 -2.21 -7.35 -0.97
CA THR A 97 -2.76 -7.16 -2.31
C THR A 97 -3.85 -8.20 -2.49
N VAL A 98 -5.10 -7.81 -2.22
CA VAL A 98 -6.25 -8.52 -2.74
C VAL A 98 -6.19 -8.32 -4.24
N SER A 99 -5.70 -9.33 -4.97
CA SER A 99 -5.82 -9.39 -6.41
C SER A 99 -7.30 -9.56 -6.74
N GLU A 100 -8.02 -8.44 -6.80
CA GLU A 100 -9.40 -8.39 -7.26
C GLU A 100 -9.41 -8.70 -8.76
N ASN A 101 -9.80 -9.92 -9.11
CA ASN A 101 -10.49 -10.18 -10.37
C ASN A 101 -11.99 -10.09 -10.11
N ILE A 102 -12.45 -8.93 -9.62
CA ILE A 102 -13.88 -8.65 -9.46
C ILE A 102 -14.36 -8.07 -10.78
N ILE A 103 -14.93 -8.94 -11.61
CA ILE A 103 -15.83 -8.51 -12.69
C ILE A 103 -17.01 -7.83 -11.98
N PRO A 104 -17.30 -6.54 -12.21
CA PRO A 104 -18.48 -5.92 -11.63
C PRO A 104 -19.73 -6.65 -12.15
N PRO A 105 -20.74 -6.94 -11.32
CA PRO A 105 -22.00 -7.48 -11.82
C PRO A 105 -22.62 -6.43 -12.75
N SER A 106 -22.66 -6.75 -14.04
CA SER A 106 -23.32 -5.98 -15.08
C SER A 106 -24.79 -5.78 -14.68
N VAL A 107 -25.15 -4.56 -14.30
CA VAL A 107 -26.56 -4.20 -14.06
C VAL A 107 -27.23 -4.10 -15.42
N SER A 108 -27.90 -5.18 -15.83
CA SER A 108 -28.82 -5.19 -16.97
C SER A 108 -30.03 -4.30 -16.66
N ARG A 109 -29.97 -3.03 -17.04
CA ARG A 109 -31.15 -2.15 -17.07
C ARG A 109 -32.09 -2.64 -18.18
N GLY A 110 -33.01 -3.52 -17.82
CA GLY A 110 -34.19 -3.83 -18.64
C GLY A 110 -35.04 -2.59 -18.80
N ILE A 111 -34.98 -1.96 -19.97
CA ILE A 111 -35.90 -0.90 -20.36
C ILE A 111 -37.25 -1.59 -20.59
N ARG A 112 -38.19 -1.39 -19.66
CA ARG A 112 -39.58 -1.79 -19.86
C ARG A 112 -40.17 -0.92 -20.96
N ALA A 113 -40.52 -1.54 -22.08
CA ALA A 113 -41.52 -1.02 -23.00
C ALA A 113 -42.88 -1.05 -22.30
N LEU A 114 -43.61 0.06 -22.36
CA LEU A 114 -45.04 0.12 -22.08
C LEU A 114 -45.71 1.07 -23.10
N PRO A 115 -47.00 0.85 -23.37
CA PRO A 115 -47.61 0.87 -24.70
C PRO A 115 -47.94 2.25 -25.27
#